data_AF-A0A4P0YB05-F1
#
_entry.id   AF-A0A4P0YB05-F1
#
_cell.length_a   1.000
_cell.length_b   1.000
_cell.length_c   1.000
_cell.angle_alpha   90.00
_cell.angle_beta   90.00
_cell.angle_gamma   90.00
#
_symmetry.space_group_name_H-M   'P 1'
#
loop_
_entity.id
_entity.type
_entity.pdbx_description
1 polymer ?
#
loop_
_entity_poly.entity_id
_entity_poly.type
_entity_poly.pdbx_seq_one_letter_code
_entity_poly.pdbx_strand_id
1 'polypeptide(L)'
;MDINHLISQYGYAALIVGSMAEGETITLLGGVAAHQGLLKFPLVVIAVALGGMIGDQLLYLVGPPLRGTHPAPFRQSESADP
;
A
#
# COMPACT_ATOMS: atom_id res chain seq x y z
N MET A 1 -26.34 -9.87 -19.13
CA MET A 1 -25.17 -9.46 -18.33
C MET A 1 -25.37 -8.00 -17.94
N ASP A 2 -25.47 -7.72 -16.65
CA ASP A 2 -25.66 -6.37 -16.12
C ASP A 2 -24.37 -5.56 -16.19
N ILE A 3 -24.39 -4.43 -16.91
CA ILE A 3 -23.29 -3.47 -16.99
C ILE A 3 -22.84 -3.00 -15.59
N ASN A 4 -23.80 -2.89 -14.66
CA ASN A 4 -23.54 -2.58 -13.25
C ASN A 4 -22.61 -3.59 -12.58
N HIS A 5 -22.72 -4.88 -12.92
CA HIS A 5 -21.89 -5.91 -12.31
C HIS A 5 -20.44 -5.84 -12.81
N LEU A 6 -20.22 -5.51 -14.10
CA LEU A 6 -18.89 -5.29 -14.63
C LEU A 6 -18.24 -4.06 -13.97
N ILE A 7 -18.97 -2.95 -13.88
CA ILE A 7 -18.46 -1.71 -13.26
C ILE A 7 -18.13 -1.92 -11.78
N SER A 8 -18.97 -2.65 -11.05
CA SER A 8 -18.68 -3.00 -9.66
C SER A 8 -17.39 -3.83 -9.57
N GLN A 9 -17.28 -4.89 -10.36
CA GLN A 9 -16.18 -5.84 -10.26
C GLN A 9 -14.82 -5.24 -10.66
N TYR A 10 -14.77 -4.45 -11.74
CA TYR A 10 -13.54 -3.76 -12.16
C TYR A 10 -13.24 -2.52 -11.31
N GLY A 11 -14.26 -1.83 -10.79
CA GLY A 11 -14.09 -0.68 -9.90
C GLY A 11 -13.44 -1.07 -8.58
N TYR A 12 -13.85 -2.18 -7.96
CA TYR A 12 -13.20 -2.68 -6.74
C TYR A 12 -11.77 -3.16 -6.99
N ALA A 13 -11.52 -3.84 -8.12
CA ALA A 13 -10.17 -4.27 -8.47
C ALA A 13 -9.23 -3.07 -8.68
N ALA A 14 -9.70 -2.01 -9.34
CA ALA A 14 -8.94 -0.77 -9.53
C ALA A 14 -8.62 -0.08 -8.21
N LEU A 15 -9.54 -0.10 -7.23
CA LEU A 15 -9.29 0.45 -5.89
C LEU A 15 -8.23 -0.34 -5.13
N ILE A 16 -8.26 -1.67 -5.19
CA ILE A 16 -7.26 -2.53 -4.55
C ILE A 16 -5.88 -2.24 -5.14
N VAL A 17 -5.73 -2.38 -6.45
CA VAL A 17 -4.44 -2.19 -7.14
C VAL A 17 -3.95 -0.74 -7.02
N GLY A 18 -4.87 0.22 -7.14
CA GLY A 18 -4.55 1.64 -6.99
C GLY A 18 -4.05 1.97 -5.58
N SER A 19 -4.73 1.45 -4.54
CA SER A 19 -4.34 1.75 -3.15
C SER A 19 -2.99 1.16 -2.76
N MET A 20 -2.52 0.12 -3.46
CA MET A 20 -1.16 -0.41 -3.33
C MET A 20 -0.10 0.58 -3.84
N ALA A 21 -0.44 1.43 -4.81
CA ALA A 21 0.46 2.45 -5.36
C ALA A 21 0.33 3.79 -4.62
N GLU A 22 -0.90 4.29 -4.46
CA GLU A 22 -1.23 5.54 -3.76
C GLU A 22 -2.51 5.38 -2.93
N GLY A 23 -2.36 5.15 -1.63
CA GLY A 23 -3.49 4.93 -0.71
C GLY A 23 -4.41 6.15 -0.54
N GLU A 24 -3.86 7.34 -0.32
CA GLU A 24 -4.65 8.56 -0.06
C GLU A 24 -5.49 8.98 -1.27
N THR A 25 -4.86 9.09 -2.45
CA THR A 25 -5.51 9.48 -3.71
C THR A 25 -6.64 8.51 -4.08
N ILE A 26 -6.39 7.21 -3.94
CA ILE A 26 -7.36 6.18 -4.33
C ILE A 26 -8.50 6.05 -3.32
N THR A 27 -8.24 6.31 -2.03
CA THR A 27 -9.31 6.42 -1.01
C THR A 27 -10.28 7.54 -1.37
N LEU A 28 -9.78 8.71 -1.75
CA LEU A 28 -10.61 9.85 -2.16
C LEU A 28 -11.41 9.55 -3.43
N LEU A 29 -10.76 9.02 -4.46
CA LEU A 29 -11.42 8.64 -5.71
C LEU A 29 -12.48 7.56 -5.50
N GLY A 30 -12.21 6.56 -4.65
CA GLY A 30 -13.18 5.54 -4.26
C GLY A 30 -14.37 6.13 -3.52
N GLY A 31 -14.15 7.09 -2.61
CA GLY A 31 -15.20 7.82 -1.93
C GLY A 31 -16.11 8.58 -2.89
N VAL A 32 -15.54 9.26 -3.89
CA VAL A 32 -16.30 9.95 -4.95
C VAL A 32 -17.09 8.96 -5.81
N ALA A 33 -16.49 7.84 -6.21
CA ALA A 33 -17.17 6.81 -6.99
C ALA A 33 -18.32 6.14 -6.21
N ALA A 34 -18.16 5.97 -4.89
CA ALA A 34 -19.24 5.50 -4.02
C ALA A 34 -20.37 6.53 -3.89
N HIS A 35 -20.02 7.82 -3.77
CA HIS A 35 -20.99 8.91 -3.70
C HIS A 35 -21.81 9.04 -4.99
N GLN A 36 -21.23 8.71 -6.15
CA GLN A 36 -21.92 8.67 -7.44
C GLN A 36 -22.85 7.44 -7.62
N GLY A 37 -22.91 6.53 -6.64
CA GLY A 37 -23.73 5.32 -6.71
C GLY A 37 -23.16 4.21 -7.61
N LEU A 38 -21.94 4.38 -8.12
CA LEU A 38 -21.26 3.39 -8.97
C LEU A 38 -20.75 2.19 -8.16
N LEU A 39 -20.40 2.43 -6.89
CA LEU A 39 -19.85 1.43 -5.98
C LEU A 39 -20.50 1.57 -4.59
N LYS A 40 -20.67 0.47 -3.87
CA LYS A 40 -21.12 0.52 -2.46
C LYS A 40 -19.99 1.02 -1.56
N PHE A 41 -20.24 2.10 -0.84
CA PHE A 41 -19.32 2.69 0.14
C PHE A 41 -18.62 1.68 1.07
N PRO A 42 -19.32 0.74 1.76
CA PRO A 42 -18.64 -0.21 2.63
C PRO A 42 -17.69 -1.15 1.88
N LEU A 43 -18.03 -1.54 0.64
CA LEU A 43 -17.14 -2.37 -0.18
C LEU A 43 -15.91 -1.58 -0.67
N VAL A 44 -16.07 -0.29 -0.96
CA VAL A 44 -14.94 0.59 -1.30
C VAL A 44 -13.96 0.70 -0.13
N VAL A 45 -14.48 0.92 1.08
CA VAL A 45 -13.64 1.01 2.30
C VAL A 45 -12.86 -0.29 2.51
N ILE A 46 -13.52 -1.44 2.41
CA ILE A 46 -12.87 -2.75 2.55
C ILE A 46 -11.81 -2.95 1.45
N ALA A 47 -12.13 -2.63 0.19
CA ALA A 47 -11.23 -2.79 -0.94
C ALA A 47 -9.94 -1.98 -0.78
N VAL A 48 -10.07 -0.69 -0.41
CA VAL A 48 -8.91 0.19 -0.23
C VAL A 48 -8.10 -0.18 1.01
N ALA A 49 -8.75 -0.57 2.12
CA ALA A 49 -8.05 -1.03 3.31
C ALA A 49 -7.23 -2.31 3.04
N LEU A 50 -7.81 -3.27 2.32
CA LEU A 50 -7.12 -4.50 1.93
C LEU A 50 -5.98 -4.23 0.96
N GLY A 51 -6.18 -3.37 -0.05
CA GLY A 51 -5.13 -3.03 -1.00
C GLY A 51 -3.97 -2.29 -0.34
N GLY A 52 -4.22 -1.38 0.61
CA GLY A 52 -3.17 -0.76 1.42
C GLY A 52 -2.39 -1.76 2.27
N MET A 53 -3.07 -2.68 2.97
CA MET A 53 -2.42 -3.74 3.75
C MET A 53 -1.56 -4.66 2.89
N ILE A 54 -2.04 -5.04 1.70
CA ILE A 54 -1.30 -5.89 0.76
C ILE A 54 -0.12 -5.11 0.17
N GLY A 55 -0.31 -3.84 -0.17
CA GLY A 55 0.75 -2.96 -0.68
C GLY A 55 1.89 -2.81 0.32
N ASP A 56 1.57 -2.55 1.59
CA ASP A 56 2.56 -2.51 2.68
C ASP A 56 3.30 -3.85 2.80
N GLN A 57 2.59 -4.98 2.84
CA GLN A 57 3.22 -6.30 2.91
C GLN A 57 4.14 -6.57 1.72
N LEU A 58 3.75 -6.16 0.52
CA LEU A 58 4.58 -6.29 -0.69
C LEU A 58 5.80 -5.39 -0.65
N LEU A 59 5.70 -4.15 -0.15
CA LEU A 59 6.85 -3.28 0.07
C LEU A 59 7.83 -3.88 1.08
N TYR A 60 7.33 -4.52 2.15
CA TYR A 60 8.16 -5.26 3.10
C TYR A 60 8.83 -6.50 2.50
N LEU A 61 8.17 -7.19 1.57
CA LEU A 61 8.72 -8.38 0.90
C LEU A 61 9.68 -8.06 -0.24
N VAL A 62 9.40 -6.99 -0.99
CA VAL A 62 10.12 -6.61 -2.23
C VAL A 62 11.23 -5.61 -1.94
N GLY A 63 11.13 -4.82 -0.87
CA GLY A 63 12.19 -3.91 -0.46
C GLY A 63 13.37 -4.68 0.15
N PRO A 64 14.56 -4.69 -0.47
CA PRO A 64 15.77 -4.98 0.29
C PRO A 64 15.83 -3.97 1.44
N PRO A 65 16.34 -4.35 2.62
CA PRO A 65 16.60 -3.39 3.67
C PRO A 65 17.62 -2.35 3.15
N LEU A 66 17.14 -1.24 2.60
CA LEU A 66 17.89 0.01 2.51
C LEU A 66 17.93 0.73 3.86
N ARG A 67 17.58 0.01 4.93
CA ARG A 67 18.02 0.35 6.27
C ARG A 67 19.53 0.11 6.28
N GLY A 68 20.25 1.19 6.02
CA GLY A 68 21.69 1.26 6.14
C GLY A 68 22.15 0.41 7.31
N THR A 69 22.96 -0.57 6.98
CA THR A 69 23.73 -1.37 7.91
C THR A 69 24.29 -0.42 8.95
N HIS A 70 23.82 -0.51 10.20
CA HIS A 70 24.61 -0.02 11.31
C HIS A 70 25.61 -1.14 11.63
N PRO A 71 26.86 -1.02 11.16
CA PRO A 71 27.98 -1.35 12.01
C PRO A 71 29.07 -0.30 11.75
N ALA A 72 29.53 0.41 12.78
CA ALA A 72 30.43 -0.24 13.69
C ALA A 72 30.38 0.41 15.08
N PRO A 73 30.43 -0.36 16.17
CA PRO A 73 31.12 0.15 17.34
C PRO A 73 32.57 0.38 16.92
N PHE A 74 33.04 1.62 17.04
CA PHE A 74 34.45 1.95 16.83
C PHE A 74 35.29 0.97 17.65
N ARG A 75 36.03 0.14 16.93
CA ARG A 75 36.99 -0.81 17.46
C ARG A 75 37.97 -0.03 18.33
N GLN A 76 38.11 -0.48 19.57
CA GLN A 76 39.17 -0.09 20.50
C GLN A 76 40.48 0.14 19.74
N SER A 77 40.96 1.38 19.70
CA SER A 77 42.37 1.68 19.52
C SER A 77 43.04 1.57 20.88
N GLU A 78 43.14 0.35 21.39
CA GLU A 78 44.09 0.00 22.43
C GLU A 78 45.13 -0.92 21.80
N SER A 79 46.23 -0.32 21.33
CA SER A 79 47.54 -0.96 21.31
C SER A 79 48.59 0.01 20.77
N ALA A 80 49.56 0.31 21.63
CA ALA A 80 50.97 0.63 21.31
C ALA A 80 51.19 2.01 20.65
N ASP A 81 52.05 2.90 21.14
CA ASP A 81 53.39 2.76 21.75
C ASP A 81 53.82 4.17 22.24
N PRO A 82 55.02 4.38 22.84
CA PRO A 82 55.71 3.67 23.92
C PRO A 82 56.03 4.61 25.12
#